data_AF-A0A066PTC0-F1
#
_entry.id   AF-A0A066PTC0-F1
#
_cell.length_a   1.000
_cell.length_b   1.000
_cell.length_c   1.000
_cell.angle_alpha   90.00
_cell.angle_beta   90.00
_cell.angle_gamma   90.00
#
_symmetry.space_group_name_H-M   'P 1'
#
loop_
_entity.id
_entity.type
_entity.pdbx_description
1 polymer ?
#
loop_
_entity_poly.entity_id
_entity_poly.type
_entity_poly.pdbx_seq_one_letter_code
_entity_poly.pdbx_strand_id
1 'polypeptide(L)'
;MAGDYAQTVAASIVKQLEDGTAPWVKPWEPSGLRFIPYNAITGKDYQGGNAIWLMAVAEMKGYSDPRWTTYKQAQSLDAQVMKGEKGTLIQYFKKFDRVPVKDEQGRPVKDAEGNQVYRSVELERPRVFSAVVFNAEQIAGMPKIEARPALAAWERHAAAEQMMSNSGVPIIYRPGDRAFYTLAQDRVTMPEREQFKTADRFYSTALHELGHNAEIRIMPHLLGRARLAV
;
A
#
# COMPACT_ATOMS: atom_id res chain seq x y z
N MET A 1 -24.38 -3.12 6.70
CA MET A 1 -23.47 -4.27 6.45
C MET A 1 -22.07 -3.86 5.97
N ALA A 2 -21.89 -2.85 5.10
CA ALA A 2 -20.55 -2.29 4.80
C ALA A 2 -20.06 -1.25 5.84
N GLY A 3 -20.97 -0.47 6.42
CA GLY A 3 -20.65 0.51 7.46
C GLY A 3 -20.04 -0.09 8.73
N ASP A 4 -20.41 -1.33 9.07
CA ASP A 4 -19.93 -2.03 10.26
C ASP A 4 -18.43 -2.37 10.19
N TYR A 5 -17.96 -2.82 9.01
CA TYR A 5 -16.52 -3.10 8.80
C TYR A 5 -15.68 -1.83 8.90
N ALA A 6 -16.04 -0.79 8.16
CA ALA A 6 -15.28 0.46 8.14
C ALA A 6 -15.23 1.09 9.54
N GLN A 7 -16.36 1.07 10.26
CA GLN A 7 -16.44 1.58 11.63
C GLN A 7 -15.60 0.75 12.59
N THR A 8 -15.61 -0.58 12.48
CA THR A 8 -14.77 -1.46 13.30
C THR A 8 -13.28 -1.21 13.07
N VAL A 9 -12.84 -1.15 11.82
CA VAL A 9 -11.44 -0.87 11.46
C VAL A 9 -11.03 0.52 11.97
N ALA A 10 -11.84 1.54 11.71
CA ALA A 10 -11.56 2.90 12.15
C ALA A 10 -11.49 3.02 13.68
N ALA A 11 -12.48 2.48 14.41
CA ALA A 11 -12.50 2.51 15.86
C ALA A 11 -11.29 1.80 16.47
N SER A 12 -10.86 0.67 15.88
CA SER A 12 -9.67 -0.04 16.33
C SER A 12 -8.39 0.75 16.10
N ILE A 13 -8.26 1.44 14.96
CA ILE A 13 -7.10 2.30 14.67
C ILE A 13 -7.09 3.51 15.60
N VAL A 14 -8.23 4.18 15.78
CA VAL A 14 -8.37 5.34 16.68
C VAL A 14 -7.95 4.96 18.10
N LYS A 15 -8.42 3.83 18.61
CA LYS A 15 -8.04 3.35 19.94
C LYS A 15 -6.52 3.16 20.08
N GLN A 16 -5.86 2.56 19.09
CA GLN A 16 -4.40 2.39 19.14
C GLN A 16 -3.67 3.74 19.15
N LEU A 17 -4.16 4.72 18.39
CA LEU A 17 -3.60 6.07 18.41
C LEU A 17 -3.81 6.76 19.77
N GLU A 18 -4.97 6.58 20.39
CA GLU A 18 -5.25 7.07 21.76
C GLU A 18 -4.31 6.41 22.80
N ASP A 19 -4.00 5.13 22.60
CA ASP A 19 -3.02 4.38 23.40
C ASP A 19 -1.54 4.72 23.04
N GLY A 20 -1.32 5.73 22.20
CA GLY A 20 0.01 6.23 21.83
C GLY A 20 0.75 5.37 20.79
N THR A 21 0.06 4.45 20.14
CA THR A 21 0.64 3.50 19.18
C THR A 21 0.10 3.77 17.77
N ALA A 22 0.97 4.24 16.86
CA ALA A 22 0.67 4.32 15.44
C ALA A 22 1.18 3.04 14.75
N PRO A 23 0.32 2.16 14.19
CA PRO A 23 0.74 0.86 13.63
C PRO A 23 1.81 0.94 12.54
N TRP A 24 1.85 2.06 11.81
CA TRP A 24 2.78 2.35 10.73
C TRP A 24 4.07 3.05 11.19
N VAL A 25 4.21 3.36 12.49
CA VAL A 25 5.42 3.94 13.08
C VAL A 25 5.95 2.98 14.14
N LYS A 26 7.11 2.39 13.88
CA LYS A 26 7.79 1.52 14.85
C LYS A 26 8.93 2.31 15.50
N PRO A 27 8.99 2.43 16.84
CA PRO A 27 10.05 3.16 17.52
C PRO A 27 11.39 2.41 17.62
N TRP A 28 11.51 1.22 17.01
CA TRP A 28 12.70 0.36 17.02
C TRP A 28 13.19 0.04 15.60
N GLU A 29 14.41 -0.46 15.51
CA GLU A 29 15.06 -0.81 14.23
C GLU A 29 14.32 -1.94 13.49
N PRO A 30 14.30 -1.92 12.14
CA PRO A 30 13.68 -2.97 11.36
C PRO A 30 14.23 -4.36 11.70
N SER A 31 13.35 -5.34 11.88
CA SER A 31 13.70 -6.73 12.19
C SER A 31 14.41 -7.49 11.05
N GLY A 32 14.80 -6.80 9.98
CA GLY A 32 15.28 -7.43 8.74
C GLY A 32 14.17 -8.18 7.98
N LEU A 33 12.91 -7.93 8.32
CA LEU A 33 11.74 -8.45 7.60
C LEU A 33 11.07 -7.34 6.81
N ARG A 34 10.26 -7.73 5.82
CA ARG A 34 9.44 -6.79 5.06
C ARG A 34 8.45 -6.11 6.00
N PHE A 35 8.44 -4.78 5.99
CA PHE A 35 7.59 -3.98 6.88
C PHE A 35 6.11 -4.02 6.48
N ILE A 36 5.81 -3.94 5.17
CA ILE A 36 4.43 -3.95 4.67
C ILE A 36 3.88 -5.38 4.70
N PRO A 37 2.67 -5.61 5.26
CA PRO A 37 2.00 -6.90 5.17
C PRO A 37 1.84 -7.34 3.71
N TYR A 38 2.06 -8.61 3.43
CA TYR A 38 1.97 -9.11 2.07
C TYR A 38 1.38 -10.51 2.01
N ASN A 39 0.87 -10.86 0.83
CA ASN A 39 0.30 -12.17 0.62
C ASN A 39 1.42 -13.22 0.43
N ALA A 40 1.40 -14.26 1.27
CA ALA A 40 2.47 -15.28 1.31
C ALA A 40 2.66 -16.05 -0.01
N ILE A 41 1.59 -16.24 -0.79
CA ILE A 41 1.63 -16.99 -2.06
C ILE A 41 2.06 -16.11 -3.22
N THR A 42 1.42 -14.95 -3.35
CA THR A 42 1.62 -14.08 -4.51
C THR A 42 2.80 -13.12 -4.36
N GLY A 43 3.34 -12.95 -3.15
CA GLY A 43 4.38 -11.98 -2.83
C GLY A 43 3.94 -10.51 -2.88
N LYS A 44 2.68 -10.23 -3.23
CA LYS A 44 2.17 -8.86 -3.39
C LYS A 44 1.87 -8.21 -2.05
N ASP A 45 2.28 -6.96 -1.90
CA ASP A 45 1.90 -6.13 -0.76
C ASP A 45 0.40 -5.93 -0.69
N TYR A 46 -0.14 -5.98 0.53
CA TYR A 46 -1.43 -5.36 0.79
C TYR A 46 -1.28 -3.85 0.66
N GLN A 47 -2.33 -3.18 0.18
CA GLN A 47 -2.31 -1.76 -0.14
C GLN A 47 -3.38 -0.99 0.63
N GLY A 48 -3.14 0.30 0.84
CA GLY A 48 -4.09 1.24 1.43
C GLY A 48 -4.58 0.79 2.81
N GLY A 49 -5.89 0.91 3.04
CA GLY A 49 -6.51 0.58 4.32
C GLY A 49 -6.26 -0.86 4.80
N ASN A 50 -6.13 -1.83 3.89
CA ASN A 50 -5.83 -3.20 4.30
C ASN A 50 -4.40 -3.34 4.86
N ALA A 51 -3.42 -2.60 4.33
CA ALA A 51 -2.05 -2.63 4.86
C ALA A 51 -2.03 -2.10 6.30
N ILE A 52 -2.64 -0.92 6.51
CA ILE A 52 -2.75 -0.29 7.82
C ILE A 52 -3.52 -1.19 8.79
N TRP A 53 -4.64 -1.76 8.34
CA TRP A 53 -5.45 -2.64 9.17
C TRP A 53 -4.70 -3.91 9.59
N LEU A 54 -4.01 -4.57 8.67
CA LEU A 54 -3.24 -5.77 8.99
C LEU A 54 -2.03 -5.47 9.88
N MET A 55 -1.37 -4.32 9.73
CA MET A 55 -0.34 -3.86 10.67
C MET A 55 -0.92 -3.64 12.07
N ALA A 56 -2.09 -2.99 12.16
CA ALA A 56 -2.79 -2.74 13.41
C ALA A 56 -3.18 -4.06 14.11
N VAL A 57 -3.63 -5.06 13.36
CA VAL A 57 -3.94 -6.39 13.90
C VAL A 57 -2.67 -7.13 14.31
N ALA A 58 -1.60 -7.07 13.51
CA ALA A 58 -0.32 -7.67 13.87
C ALA A 58 0.18 -7.12 15.22
N GLU A 59 0.12 -5.80 15.40
CA GLU A 59 0.48 -5.16 16.68
C GLU A 59 -0.38 -5.64 17.84
N MET A 60 -1.72 -5.62 17.70
CA MET A 60 -2.63 -6.07 18.75
C MET A 60 -2.45 -7.54 19.15
N LYS A 61 -1.98 -8.37 18.22
CA LYS A 61 -1.80 -9.81 18.43
C LYS A 61 -0.35 -10.20 18.72
N GLY A 62 0.58 -9.26 18.63
CA GLY A 62 2.01 -9.54 18.79
C GLY A 62 2.61 -10.34 17.64
N TYR A 63 2.00 -10.31 16.45
CA TYR A 63 2.55 -11.00 15.28
C TYR A 63 3.75 -10.25 14.73
N SER A 64 4.82 -10.99 14.49
CA SER A 64 6.08 -10.53 13.91
C SER A 64 6.21 -10.88 12.42
N ASP A 65 5.52 -11.94 11.96
CA ASP A 65 5.53 -12.34 10.56
C ASP A 65 4.60 -11.43 9.71
N PRO A 66 5.12 -10.69 8.72
CA PRO A 66 4.31 -9.82 7.86
C PRO A 66 3.46 -10.59 6.82
N ARG A 67 3.56 -11.92 6.74
CA ARG A 67 2.83 -12.72 5.76
C ARG A 67 1.40 -12.97 6.21
N TRP A 68 0.46 -12.72 5.29
CA TRP A 68 -0.94 -13.05 5.45
C TRP A 68 -1.45 -13.86 4.28
N THR A 69 -2.38 -14.77 4.52
CA THR A 69 -2.89 -15.64 3.46
C THR A 69 -4.30 -16.11 3.76
N THR A 70 -5.08 -16.44 2.72
CA THR A 70 -6.40 -17.05 2.94
C THR A 70 -6.25 -18.52 3.35
N TYR A 71 -7.28 -19.10 3.97
CA TYR A 71 -7.27 -20.51 4.36
C TYR A 71 -6.96 -21.45 3.18
N LYS A 72 -7.59 -21.23 2.01
CA LYS A 72 -7.35 -22.04 0.81
C LYS A 72 -5.92 -21.90 0.28
N GLN A 73 -5.34 -20.71 0.40
CA GLN A 73 -3.96 -20.48 0.01
C GLN A 73 -2.98 -21.17 0.98
N ALA A 74 -3.27 -21.20 2.28
CA ALA A 74 -2.48 -21.98 3.24
C ALA A 74 -2.49 -23.47 2.88
N GLN A 75 -3.67 -24.02 2.54
CA GLN A 75 -3.80 -25.41 2.11
C GLN A 75 -3.00 -25.71 0.83
N SER A 76 -2.85 -24.76 -0.10
CA SER A 76 -2.02 -24.96 -1.29
C SER A 76 -0.51 -25.04 -1.00
N LEU A 77 -0.08 -24.72 0.22
CA LEU A 77 1.27 -24.92 0.73
C LEU A 77 1.39 -26.16 1.62
N ASP A 78 0.38 -27.04 1.63
CA ASP A 78 0.25 -28.14 2.59
C ASP A 78 0.34 -27.67 4.06
N ALA A 79 -0.04 -26.40 4.31
CA ALA A 79 -0.03 -25.77 5.61
C ALA A 79 -1.46 -25.64 6.17
N GLN A 80 -1.60 -25.64 7.50
CA GLN A 80 -2.89 -25.73 8.17
C GLN A 80 -3.07 -24.63 9.22
N VAL A 81 -4.12 -23.82 9.07
CA VAL A 81 -4.54 -22.88 10.12
C VAL A 81 -4.80 -23.66 11.41
N MET A 82 -4.17 -23.26 12.50
CA MET A 82 -4.26 -23.93 13.80
C MET A 82 -5.69 -23.87 14.35
N LYS A 83 -6.09 -24.91 15.09
CA LYS A 83 -7.44 -25.03 15.63
C LYS A 83 -7.73 -23.89 16.62
N GLY A 84 -8.83 -23.17 16.42
CA GLY A 84 -9.27 -22.08 17.29
C GLY A 84 -8.80 -20.69 16.85
N GLU A 85 -7.88 -20.62 15.88
CA GLU A 85 -7.43 -19.35 15.32
C GLU A 85 -8.55 -18.61 14.59
N LYS A 86 -8.60 -17.29 14.78
CA LYS A 86 -9.57 -16.41 14.13
C LYS A 86 -8.87 -15.60 13.06
N GLY A 87 -9.39 -15.68 11.84
CA GLY A 87 -8.87 -14.87 10.74
C GLY A 87 -9.34 -13.43 10.81
N THR A 88 -8.64 -12.57 10.07
CA THR A 88 -8.89 -11.14 9.94
C THR A 88 -9.63 -10.86 8.65
N LEU A 89 -10.76 -10.17 8.74
CA LEU A 89 -11.51 -9.71 7.58
C LEU A 89 -10.77 -8.54 6.92
N ILE A 90 -10.63 -8.60 5.60
CA ILE A 90 -10.16 -7.51 4.74
C ILE A 90 -11.19 -7.26 3.63
N GLN A 91 -11.20 -6.05 3.08
CA GLN A 91 -12.06 -5.69 1.95
C GLN A 91 -11.24 -5.15 0.77
N TYR A 92 -11.55 -5.59 -0.43
CA TYR A 92 -10.99 -5.01 -1.66
C TYR A 92 -12.12 -4.60 -2.61
N PHE A 93 -11.87 -3.53 -3.34
CA PHE A 93 -12.84 -2.93 -4.25
C PHE A 93 -12.49 -3.32 -5.68
N LYS A 94 -13.33 -4.13 -6.30
CA LYS A 94 -13.23 -4.46 -7.72
C LYS A 94 -13.87 -3.32 -8.51
N LYS A 95 -13.04 -2.54 -9.21
CA LYS A 95 -13.48 -1.42 -10.08
C LYS A 95 -13.79 -1.86 -11.51
N PHE A 96 -13.22 -2.98 -11.95
CA PHE A 96 -13.34 -3.45 -13.33
C PHE A 96 -13.87 -4.88 -13.37
N ASP A 97 -14.74 -5.18 -14.32
CA ASP A 97 -15.17 -6.54 -14.62
C ASP A 97 -14.70 -7.00 -16.01
N ARG A 98 -14.63 -8.32 -16.21
CA ARG A 98 -14.30 -8.90 -17.50
C ARG A 98 -15.58 -9.34 -18.17
N VAL A 99 -15.97 -8.66 -19.23
CA VAL A 99 -17.14 -9.04 -20.05
C VAL A 99 -16.68 -9.63 -21.38
N PRO A 100 -17.33 -10.70 -21.86
CA PRO A 100 -16.95 -11.31 -23.12
C PRO A 100 -17.18 -10.33 -24.27
N VAL A 101 -16.19 -10.23 -25.16
CA VAL A 101 -16.33 -9.50 -26.42
C VAL A 101 -17.28 -10.29 -27.31
N LYS A 102 -18.23 -9.60 -27.92
CA LYS A 102 -19.23 -10.18 -28.81
C LYS A 102 -19.07 -9.61 -30.21
N ASP A 103 -19.28 -10.42 -31.24
CA ASP A 103 -19.37 -9.99 -32.63
C ASP A 103 -20.68 -9.23 -32.91
N GLU A 104 -20.86 -8.70 -34.13
CA GLU A 104 -22.09 -7.99 -34.54
C GLU A 104 -23.36 -8.86 -34.43
N GLN A 105 -23.20 -10.18 -34.31
CA GLN A 105 -24.28 -11.16 -34.18
C GLN A 105 -24.47 -11.62 -32.72
N GLY A 106 -23.77 -10.99 -31.77
CA GLY A 106 -23.90 -11.26 -30.33
C GLY A 106 -23.16 -12.51 -29.84
N ARG A 107 -22.34 -13.15 -30.68
CA ARG A 107 -21.59 -14.37 -30.33
C ARG A 107 -20.22 -14.02 -29.73
N PRO A 108 -19.74 -14.80 -28.75
CA PRO A 108 -18.38 -14.68 -28.23
C PRO A 108 -17.30 -14.62 -29.30
N VAL A 109 -16.51 -13.54 -29.30
CA VAL A 109 -15.27 -13.48 -30.08
C VAL A 109 -14.24 -14.39 -29.40
N LYS A 110 -13.53 -15.18 -30.21
CA LYS A 110 -12.44 -16.04 -29.78
C LYS A 110 -11.12 -15.55 -30.36
N ASP A 111 -10.02 -15.74 -29.62
CA ASP A 111 -8.67 -15.48 -30.12
C ASP A 111 -8.18 -16.61 -31.05
N ALA A 112 -6.94 -16.48 -31.55
CA ALA A 112 -6.34 -17.45 -32.47
C ALA A 112 -6.18 -18.83 -31.84
N GLU A 113 -6.13 -18.91 -30.51
CA GLU A 113 -6.01 -20.12 -29.70
C GLU A 113 -7.39 -20.69 -29.29
N GLY A 114 -8.50 -20.06 -29.73
CA GLY A 114 -9.86 -20.52 -29.46
C GLY A 114 -10.42 -20.14 -28.09
N ASN A 115 -9.71 -19.32 -27.31
CA ASN A 115 -10.17 -18.82 -26.03
C ASN A 115 -11.09 -17.62 -26.21
N GLN A 116 -12.08 -17.49 -25.33
CA GLN A 116 -13.00 -16.36 -25.37
C GLN A 116 -12.28 -15.06 -25.02
N VAL A 117 -12.41 -14.05 -25.88
CA VAL A 117 -11.84 -12.72 -25.66
C VAL A 117 -12.72 -11.95 -24.68
N TYR A 118 -12.09 -11.32 -23.69
CA TYR A 118 -12.76 -10.47 -22.71
C TYR A 118 -12.24 -9.05 -22.80
N ARG A 119 -13.13 -8.06 -22.64
CA ARG A 119 -12.75 -6.67 -22.41
C ARG A 119 -12.98 -6.30 -20.95
N SER A 120 -12.11 -5.43 -20.44
CA SER A 120 -12.26 -4.82 -19.13
C SER A 120 -13.30 -3.70 -19.22
N VAL A 121 -14.34 -3.76 -18.41
CA VAL A 121 -15.33 -2.69 -18.28
C VAL A 121 -15.28 -2.11 -16.87
N GLU A 122 -15.21 -0.79 -16.78
CA GLU A 122 -15.31 -0.11 -15.49
C GLU A 122 -16.74 -0.24 -14.97
N LEU A 123 -16.87 -0.62 -13.71
CA LEU A 123 -18.14 -0.73 -13.04
C LEU A 123 -18.60 0.66 -12.60
N GLU A 124 -19.86 1.00 -12.88
CA GLU A 124 -20.48 2.26 -12.42
C GLU A 124 -20.34 2.46 -10.90
N ARG A 125 -20.38 1.34 -10.15
CA ARG A 125 -20.08 1.32 -8.72
C ARG A 125 -19.08 0.20 -8.42
N PRO A 126 -17.99 0.47 -7.68
CA PRO A 126 -17.07 -0.56 -7.24
C PRO A 126 -17.79 -1.65 -6.45
N ARG A 127 -17.49 -2.91 -6.75
CA ARG A 127 -18.02 -4.05 -5.98
C ARG A 127 -17.06 -4.37 -4.85
N VAL A 128 -17.61 -4.42 -3.63
CA VAL A 128 -16.85 -4.79 -2.44
C VAL A 128 -16.74 -6.31 -2.37
N PHE A 129 -15.51 -6.79 -2.21
CA PHE A 129 -15.23 -8.18 -1.91
C PHE A 129 -14.58 -8.27 -0.55
N SER A 130 -15.03 -9.22 0.25
CA SER A 130 -14.46 -9.49 1.56
C SER A 130 -13.70 -10.81 1.51
N ALA A 131 -12.54 -10.84 2.15
CA ALA A 131 -11.77 -12.07 2.34
C ALA A 131 -11.33 -12.17 3.80
N VAL A 132 -11.27 -13.40 4.31
CA VAL A 132 -10.66 -13.68 5.61
C VAL A 132 -9.25 -14.17 5.37
N VAL A 133 -8.28 -13.49 5.96
CA VAL A 133 -6.87 -13.82 5.92
C VAL A 133 -6.36 -14.18 7.30
N PHE A 134 -5.35 -15.04 7.36
CA PHE A 134 -4.68 -15.48 8.56
C PHE A 134 -3.23 -15.06 8.46
N ASN A 135 -2.66 -14.60 9.57
CA ASN A 135 -1.23 -14.35 9.66
C ASN A 135 -0.48 -15.69 9.58
N ALA A 136 0.74 -15.70 9.05
CA ALA A 136 1.56 -16.91 8.97
C ALA A 136 1.80 -17.57 10.34
N GLU A 137 1.85 -16.79 11.43
CA GLU A 137 1.98 -17.32 12.79
C GLU A 137 0.74 -18.09 13.27
N GLN A 138 -0.40 -17.93 12.60
CA GLN A 138 -1.63 -18.69 12.88
C GLN A 138 -1.69 -20.03 12.12
N ILE A 139 -0.67 -20.35 11.32
CA ILE A 139 -0.68 -21.46 10.37
C ILE A 139 0.51 -22.39 10.65
N ALA A 140 0.20 -23.63 11.03
CA ALA A 140 1.20 -24.69 11.16
C ALA A 140 1.68 -25.15 9.79
N GLY A 141 2.98 -25.40 9.64
CA GLY A 141 3.59 -25.86 8.38
C GLY A 141 3.95 -24.75 7.40
N MET A 142 3.86 -23.48 7.80
CA MET A 142 4.32 -22.38 6.94
C MET A 142 5.83 -22.45 6.71
N PRO A 143 6.32 -22.22 5.47
CA PRO A 143 7.74 -22.10 5.20
C PRO A 143 8.37 -21.01 6.06
N LYS A 144 9.63 -21.18 6.45
CA LYS A 144 10.37 -20.16 7.21
C LYS A 144 10.44 -18.86 6.38
N ILE A 145 10.17 -17.72 7.02
CA ILE A 145 10.33 -16.43 6.36
C ILE A 145 11.80 -16.17 6.07
N GLU A 146 12.10 -15.77 4.84
CA GLU A 146 13.44 -15.31 4.46
C GLU A 146 13.65 -13.88 4.96
N ALA A 147 14.79 -13.66 5.62
CA ALA A 147 15.19 -12.32 5.99
C ALA A 147 15.46 -11.51 4.73
N ARG A 148 14.96 -10.27 4.70
CA ARG A 148 15.31 -9.29 3.68
C ARG A 148 16.34 -8.35 4.28
N PRO A 149 17.63 -8.52 3.97
CA PRO A 149 18.66 -7.67 4.56
C PRO A 149 18.38 -6.21 4.22
N ALA A 150 18.64 -5.33 5.19
CA ALA A 150 18.57 -3.91 4.96
C ALA A 150 19.58 -3.54 3.87
N LEU A 151 19.13 -2.79 2.86
CA LEU A 151 20.02 -2.24 1.84
C LEU A 151 21.08 -1.36 2.50
N ALA A 152 22.29 -1.31 1.94
CA ALA A 152 23.31 -0.40 2.42
C ALA A 152 22.86 1.06 2.28
N ALA A 153 23.43 1.97 3.08
CA ALA A 153 23.01 3.38 3.07
C ALA A 153 23.08 4.00 1.67
N TRP A 154 24.16 3.73 0.94
CA TRP A 154 24.35 4.24 -0.43
C TRP A 154 23.29 3.73 -1.41
N GLU A 155 22.85 2.46 -1.30
CA GLU A 155 21.79 1.90 -2.14
C GLU A 155 20.45 2.57 -1.84
N ARG A 156 20.14 2.77 -0.55
CA ARG A 156 18.91 3.47 -0.13
C ARG A 156 18.89 4.92 -0.64
N HIS A 157 20.03 5.61 -0.53
CA HIS A 157 20.17 6.99 -0.99
C HIS A 157 20.06 7.08 -2.52
N ALA A 158 20.71 6.18 -3.25
CA ALA A 158 20.58 6.11 -4.70
C ALA A 158 19.13 5.86 -5.15
N ALA A 159 18.41 4.97 -4.47
CA ALA A 159 16.98 4.75 -4.73
C ALA A 159 16.14 6.00 -4.43
N ALA A 160 16.41 6.71 -3.33
CA ALA A 160 15.73 7.95 -2.99
C ALA A 160 15.98 9.05 -4.04
N GLU A 161 17.23 9.23 -4.49
CA GLU A 161 17.58 10.16 -5.57
C GLU A 161 16.85 9.80 -6.87
N GLN A 162 16.79 8.52 -7.22
CA GLN A 162 16.07 8.07 -8.41
C GLN A 162 14.56 8.36 -8.30
N MET A 163 13.95 8.15 -7.14
CA MET A 163 12.56 8.51 -6.89
C MET A 163 12.32 10.02 -7.01
N MET A 164 13.21 10.82 -6.43
CA MET A 164 13.14 12.29 -6.52
C MET A 164 13.27 12.76 -7.97
N SER A 165 14.21 12.22 -8.73
CA SER A 165 14.40 12.55 -10.15
C SER A 165 13.20 12.14 -11.00
N ASN A 166 12.70 10.91 -10.82
CA ASN A 166 11.56 10.37 -11.57
C ASN A 166 10.24 11.08 -11.25
N SER A 167 10.14 11.78 -10.11
CA SER A 167 8.94 12.56 -9.78
C SER A 167 8.67 13.70 -10.78
N GLY A 168 9.72 14.22 -11.44
CA GLY A 168 9.62 15.35 -12.34
C GLY A 168 9.18 16.66 -11.65
N VAL A 169 9.30 16.74 -10.32
CA VAL A 169 9.00 17.95 -9.54
C VAL A 169 10.30 18.70 -9.29
N PRO A 170 10.40 20.01 -9.64
CA PRO A 170 11.56 20.81 -9.30
C PRO A 170 11.77 20.89 -7.78
N ILE A 171 12.99 20.58 -7.33
CA ILE A 171 13.40 20.70 -5.94
C ILE A 171 14.43 21.83 -5.83
N ILE A 172 14.10 22.85 -5.04
CA ILE A 172 14.97 24.00 -4.80
C ILE A 172 15.58 23.89 -3.41
N TYR A 173 16.90 24.01 -3.35
CA TYR A 173 17.67 24.06 -2.11
C TYR A 173 18.00 25.51 -1.78
N ARG A 174 17.74 25.91 -0.53
CA ARG A 174 18.10 27.24 -0.03
C ARG A 174 18.28 27.21 1.49
N PRO A 175 19.12 28.09 2.07
CA PRO A 175 19.22 28.21 3.51
C PRO A 175 17.85 28.48 4.13
N GLY A 176 17.48 27.69 5.14
CA GLY A 176 16.19 27.85 5.82
C GLY A 176 15.90 26.80 6.87
N ASP A 177 14.80 26.98 7.58
CA ASP A 177 14.34 26.15 8.70
C ASP A 177 13.09 25.32 8.37
N ARG A 178 12.64 25.35 7.10
CA ARG A 178 11.40 24.72 6.65
C ARG A 178 11.58 23.99 5.32
N ALA A 179 11.07 22.77 5.26
CA ALA A 179 10.79 22.05 4.02
C ALA A 179 9.29 22.12 3.74
N PHE A 180 8.91 22.31 2.48
CA PHE A 180 7.50 22.33 2.08
C PHE A 180 7.34 22.19 0.56
N TYR A 181 6.26 21.54 0.15
CA TYR A 181 5.74 21.62 -1.21
C TYR A 181 4.87 22.87 -1.42
N THR A 182 5.04 23.57 -2.56
CA THR A 182 4.25 24.76 -2.93
C THR A 182 3.32 24.45 -4.10
N LEU A 183 2.02 24.44 -3.83
CA LEU A 183 0.96 24.13 -4.81
C LEU A 183 1.01 25.02 -6.06
N ALA A 184 1.01 26.34 -5.87
CA ALA A 184 0.90 27.31 -6.96
C ALA A 184 2.10 27.29 -7.92
N GLN A 185 3.23 26.74 -7.48
CA GLN A 185 4.49 26.73 -8.23
C GLN A 185 4.94 25.32 -8.58
N ASP A 186 4.17 24.29 -8.19
CA ASP A 186 4.46 22.87 -8.41
C ASP A 186 5.93 22.52 -8.12
N ARG A 187 6.41 22.87 -6.92
CA ARG A 187 7.81 22.69 -6.52
C ARG A 187 7.98 22.37 -5.06
N VAL A 188 9.05 21.64 -4.75
CA VAL A 188 9.49 21.40 -3.37
C VAL A 188 10.59 22.41 -3.01
N THR A 189 10.46 23.03 -1.84
CA THR A 189 11.55 23.76 -1.19
C THR A 189 12.15 22.89 -0.08
N MET A 190 13.47 22.76 -0.09
CA MET A 190 14.24 22.09 0.96
C MET A 190 15.31 23.04 1.54
N PRO A 191 15.62 22.93 2.84
CA PRO A 191 16.89 23.39 3.37
C PRO A 191 18.07 22.77 2.62
N GLU A 192 19.25 23.40 2.68
CA GLU A 192 20.46 22.84 2.08
C GLU A 192 20.81 21.48 2.71
N ARG A 193 21.42 20.59 1.93
CA ARG A 193 21.70 19.20 2.36
C ARG A 193 22.56 19.16 3.61
N GLU A 194 23.50 20.09 3.71
CA GLU A 194 24.46 20.29 4.78
C GLU A 194 23.78 20.68 6.10
N GLN A 195 22.55 21.21 6.05
CA GLN A 195 21.79 21.55 7.26
C GLN A 195 21.16 20.33 7.94
N PHE A 196 21.11 19.17 7.27
CA PHE A 196 20.57 17.95 7.84
C PHE A 196 21.64 17.16 8.59
N LYS A 197 21.31 16.70 9.80
CA LYS A 197 22.22 15.88 10.62
C LYS A 197 22.67 14.59 9.94
N THR A 198 21.83 14.02 9.07
CA THR A 198 22.12 12.80 8.31
C THR A 198 21.44 12.86 6.94
N ALA A 199 22.03 12.19 5.95
CA ALA A 199 21.42 12.00 4.63
C ALA A 199 20.04 11.30 4.72
N ASP A 200 19.87 10.33 5.62
CA ASP A 200 18.57 9.66 5.81
C ASP A 200 17.46 10.64 6.21
N ARG A 201 17.78 11.64 7.06
CA ARG A 201 16.81 12.69 7.42
C ARG A 201 16.49 13.59 6.24
N PHE A 202 17.49 13.97 5.45
CA PHE A 202 17.28 14.75 4.23
C PHE A 202 16.33 14.04 3.26
N TYR A 203 16.62 12.78 2.93
CA TYR A 203 15.79 12.00 1.99
C TYR A 203 14.40 11.73 2.55
N SER A 204 14.28 11.42 3.85
CA SER A 204 12.98 11.24 4.49
C SER A 204 12.11 12.49 4.38
N THR A 205 12.68 13.68 4.60
CA THR A 205 11.96 14.95 4.46
C THR A 205 11.63 15.24 3.00
N ALA A 206 12.57 15.07 2.08
CA ALA A 206 12.33 15.31 0.64
C ALA A 206 11.21 14.41 0.10
N LEU A 207 11.21 13.12 0.44
CA LEU A 207 10.18 12.18 0.02
C LEU A 207 8.82 12.47 0.67
N HIS A 208 8.79 12.98 1.91
CA HIS A 208 7.55 13.46 2.53
C HIS A 208 6.94 14.62 1.73
N GLU A 209 7.76 15.61 1.35
CA GLU A 209 7.28 16.76 0.57
C GLU A 209 6.84 16.36 -0.85
N LEU A 210 7.53 15.42 -1.49
CA LEU A 210 7.09 14.84 -2.76
C LEU A 210 5.77 14.07 -2.63
N GLY A 211 5.48 13.51 -1.45
CA GLY A 211 4.18 12.91 -1.14
C GLY A 211 3.03 13.91 -1.31
N HIS A 212 3.21 15.17 -0.91
CA HIS A 212 2.22 16.24 -1.10
C HIS A 212 2.01 16.59 -2.58
N ASN A 213 3.00 16.41 -3.44
CA ASN A 213 2.83 16.58 -4.90
C ASN A 213 1.94 15.47 -5.50
N ALA A 214 2.13 14.22 -5.07
CA ALA A 214 1.38 13.08 -5.59
C ALA A 214 -0.13 13.21 -5.40
N GLU A 215 -0.58 13.90 -4.35
CA GLU A 215 -1.98 14.22 -4.09
C GLU A 215 -2.66 14.95 -5.27
N ILE A 216 -1.90 15.69 -6.08
CA ILE A 216 -2.45 16.55 -7.13
C ILE A 216 -2.23 15.96 -8.51
N ARG A 217 -1.02 15.45 -8.78
CA ARG A 217 -0.67 14.90 -10.10
C ARG A 217 -1.26 13.51 -10.35
N ILE A 218 -1.42 12.69 -9.30
CA ILE A 218 -1.87 11.28 -9.42
C ILE A 218 -3.37 11.12 -9.11
N MET A 219 -3.97 12.01 -8.30
CA MET A 219 -5.41 12.02 -7.99
C MET A 219 -6.11 13.26 -8.59
N PRO A 220 -6.56 13.23 -9.85
CA PRO A 220 -7.07 14.41 -10.56
C PRO A 220 -8.39 14.99 -10.05
N HIS A 221 -9.01 14.42 -9.00
CA HIS A 221 -10.32 14.86 -8.51
C HIS A 221 -10.31 16.24 -7.83
N LEU A 222 -9.14 16.80 -7.49
CA LEU A 222 -9.02 18.14 -6.90
C LEU A 222 -8.94 19.28 -7.92
N LEU A 223 -8.73 18.99 -9.21
CA LEU A 223 -8.65 20.02 -10.27
C LEU A 223 -10.02 20.46 -10.82
N GLY A 224 -11.12 19.96 -10.25
CA GLY A 224 -12.49 20.28 -10.68
C GLY A 224 -13.00 21.70 -10.34
N ARG A 225 -12.20 22.57 -9.72
CA ARG A 225 -12.63 23.94 -9.34
C ARG A 225 -11.81 25.10 -9.93
N ALA A 226 -10.81 24.83 -10.75
CA ALA A 226 -10.11 25.88 -11.50
C ALA A 226 -10.44 25.80 -13.00
N ARG A 227 -11.73 25.93 -13.35
CA ARG A 227 -12.10 26.45 -14.67
C ARG A 227 -11.92 27.96 -14.61
N LEU A 228 -10.73 28.43 -14.97
CA LEU A 228 -10.59 29.80 -15.46
C LEU A 228 -11.34 29.86 -16.79
N ALA A 229 -12.50 30.51 -16.76
CA ALA A 229 -13.16 31.01 -17.94
C ALA A 229 -12.52 32.36 -18.28
N VAL A 230 -11.99 32.45 -19.50
CA VAL A 230 -11.45 33.64 -20.19
C VAL A 230 -10.13 34.17 -19.62
#